data_AF-A0A3N5G809-F1
#
_entry.id   AF-A0A3N5G809-F1
#
_cell.length_a   1.000
_cell.length_b   1.000
_cell.length_c   1.000
_cell.angle_alpha   90.00
_cell.angle_beta   90.00
_cell.angle_gamma   90.00
#
_symmetry.space_group_name_H-M   'P 1'
#
loop_
_entity.id
_entity.type
_entity.pdbx_description
1 polymer ?
#
loop_
_entity_poly.entity_id
_entity_poly.type
_entity_poly.pdbx_seq_one_letter_code
_entity_poly.pdbx_strand_id
1 'polypeptide(L)' 'MKTATCVFWATLIVIATPAASRAADDQWQVGTTSSFSSGNYGTDTRTEVFHTPLMARRLFTNGDLTLAFPFTC' A
#
# COMPACT_ATOMS: atom_id res chain seq x y z
N MET A 1 3.30 -9.50 -17.21
CA MET A 1 3.99 -8.20 -17.28
C MET A 1 3.43 -7.18 -16.28
N LYS A 2 2.11 -6.97 -16.17
CA LYS A 2 1.52 -5.98 -15.22
C LYS A 2 1.77 -6.29 -13.73
N THR A 3 1.70 -7.55 -13.33
CA THR A 3 1.99 -8.01 -11.96
C THR A 3 3.44 -7.72 -11.53
N ALA A 4 4.42 -7.98 -12.40
CA ALA A 4 5.83 -7.66 -12.13
C ALA A 4 6.07 -6.14 -11.97
N THR A 5 5.40 -5.32 -12.77
CA THR A 5 5.47 -3.85 -12.65
C THR A 5 4.83 -3.36 -11.35
N CYS A 6 3.67 -3.89 -10.96
CA CYS A 6 3.03 -3.54 -9.70
C CYS A 6 3.85 -3.95 -8.47
N VAL A 7 4.43 -5.15 -8.49
CA VAL A 7 5.29 -5.64 -7.41
C VAL A 7 6.54 -4.78 -7.29
N PHE A 8 7.15 -4.38 -8.40
CA PHE A 8 8.30 -3.48 -8.41
C PHE A 8 7.98 -2.10 -7.81
N TRP A 9 6.84 -1.51 -8.16
CA TRP A 9 6.41 -0.24 -7.56
C TRP A 9 6.07 -0.38 -6.07
N ALA A 10 5.46 -1.48 -5.66
CA ALA A 10 5.16 -1.72 -4.25
C ALA A 10 6.41 -1.95 -3.40
N THR A 11 7.40 -2.70 -3.89
CA THR A 11 8.67 -2.88 -3.18
C THR A 11 9.47 -1.59 -3.13
N LEU A 12 9.46 -0.77 -4.18
CA LEU A 12 10.09 0.56 -4.13
C LEU A 12 9.47 1.43 -3.04
N ILE A 13 8.14 1.45 -2.90
CA ILE A 13 7.46 2.25 -1.87
C ILE A 13 7.78 1.75 -0.46
N VAL A 14 7.84 0.44 -0.24
CA VAL A 14 8.19 -0.16 1.06
C VAL A 14 9.66 0.10 1.44
N ILE A 15 10.59 0.07 0.48
CA ILE A 15 12.02 0.34 0.72
C ILE A 15 12.29 1.85 0.86
N ALA A 16 11.55 2.69 0.13
CA ALA A 16 11.72 4.14 0.13
C ALA A 16 10.98 4.84 1.28
N THR A 17 10.10 4.16 2.03
CA THR A 17 9.68 4.65 3.34
C THR A 17 10.85 4.46 4.30
N PRO A 18 11.62 5.51 4.67
CA PRO A 18 12.42 5.41 5.88
C PRO A 18 11.46 5.00 6.99
N ALA A 19 11.89 4.11 7.90
CA ALA A 19 11.16 3.89 9.13
C ALA A 19 10.87 5.27 9.73
N ALA A 20 9.63 5.74 9.55
CA ALA A 20 9.18 7.08 9.91
C ALA A 20 8.99 7.10 11.42
N SER A 21 10.11 6.93 12.13
CA SER A 21 10.22 6.89 13.56
C SER A 21 11.38 7.79 13.93
N ARG A 22 11.37 9.05 13.45
CA ARG A 22 12.39 10.03 13.82
C ARG A 22 12.04 11.48 13.51
N ALA A 23 10.85 11.92 13.85
CA ALA A 23 10.62 13.31 14.23
C ALA A 23 9.42 13.38 15.14
N ALA A 24 9.62 13.74 16.41
CA ALA A 24 8.58 13.96 17.41
C ALA A 24 7.70 15.20 17.11
N ASP A 25 7.64 15.63 15.85
CA ASP A 25 6.91 16.82 15.38
C ASP A 25 6.24 16.61 14.01
N ASP A 26 6.58 15.53 13.27
CA ASP A 26 5.90 15.21 12.02
C ASP A 26 4.60 14.46 12.33
N GLN A 27 3.49 15.19 12.27
CA GLN A 27 2.14 14.62 12.40
C GLN A 27 1.75 13.71 11.23
N TRP A 28 2.62 13.48 10.25
CA TRP A 28 2.32 12.67 9.07
C TRP A 28 2.96 11.28 9.14
N GLN A 29 2.15 10.26 8.90
CA GLN A 29 2.55 8.87 8.74
C GLN A 29 2.17 8.40 7.35
N VAL A 30 3.09 7.76 6.63
CA VAL A 30 2.82 7.19 5.31
C VAL A 30 3.14 5.70 5.35
N GLY A 31 2.29 4.88 4.76
CA GLY A 31 2.45 3.43 4.75
C GLY A 31 1.65 2.73 3.66
N THR A 32 1.89 1.44 3.52
CA THR A 32 1.17 0.56 2.59
C THR A 32 1.00 -0.82 3.19
N THR A 33 -0.08 -1.52 2.83
CA THR A 33 -0.36 -2.90 3.24
C THR A 33 -0.65 -3.76 2.03
N SER A 34 0.40 -4.27 1.41
CA SER A 34 0.30 -5.06 0.18
C SER A 34 -0.27 -6.46 0.44
N SER A 35 -1.12 -6.93 -0.45
CA SER A 35 -1.67 -8.29 -0.45
C SER A 35 -1.63 -8.89 -1.86
N PHE A 36 -1.36 -10.18 -1.94
CA PHE A 36 -1.38 -10.94 -3.18
C PHE A 36 -2.37 -12.09 -3.04
N SER A 37 -3.22 -12.27 -4.04
CA SER A 37 -4.14 -13.39 -4.12
C SER A 37 -4.10 -14.00 -5.52
N SER A 38 -4.36 -15.30 -5.58
CA SER A 38 -4.33 -16.04 -6.83
C SER A 38 -5.41 -17.10 -6.73
N GLY A 39 -6.28 -17.19 -7.74
CA GLY A 39 -7.51 -17.99 -7.66
C GLY A 39 -8.13 -18.25 -9.02
N ASN A 40 -8.99 -19.27 -9.08
CA ASN A 40 -9.95 -19.42 -10.17
C ASN A 40 -11.29 -18.90 -9.64
N TYR A 41 -11.74 -17.74 -10.12
CA TYR A 41 -12.93 -17.04 -9.62
C TYR A 41 -14.14 -17.31 -10.52
N GLY A 42 -14.49 -18.58 -10.69
CA GLY A 42 -15.62 -19.01 -11.54
C GLY A 42 -15.30 -19.05 -13.04
N THR A 43 -14.01 -19.05 -13.41
CA THR A 43 -13.53 -19.27 -14.78
C THR A 43 -12.47 -20.37 -14.79
N ASP A 44 -12.24 -20.99 -15.95
CA ASP A 44 -11.15 -21.97 -16.14
C ASP A 44 -9.75 -21.33 -16.19
N THR A 45 -9.69 -20.00 -16.08
CA THR A 45 -8.45 -19.24 -16.09
C THR A 45 -8.04 -18.79 -14.68
N ARG A 46 -6.76 -19.00 -14.39
CA ARG A 46 -6.12 -18.51 -13.16
C ARG A 46 -5.97 -16.99 -13.20
N THR A 47 -6.51 -16.31 -12.20
CA THR A 47 -6.35 -14.88 -12.01
C THR A 47 -5.40 -14.62 -10.86
N GLU A 48 -4.50 -13.67 -11.06
CA GLU A 48 -3.60 -13.12 -10.04
C GLU A 48 -4.04 -11.69 -9.76
N VAL A 49 -4.10 -11.33 -8.48
CA VAL A 49 -4.47 -9.99 -8.03
C VAL A 49 -3.46 -9.55 -6.97
N PHE A 50 -2.82 -8.43 -7.24
CA PHE A 50 -1.98 -7.69 -6.31
C PHE A 50 -2.65 -6.37 -5.92
N HIS A 51 -2.90 -6.22 -4.62
CA HIS A 51 -3.51 -5.02 -4.06
C HIS A 51 -2.55 -4.33 -3.10
N THR A 52 -2.23 -3.06 -3.37
CA THR A 52 -1.37 -2.22 -2.53
C THR A 52 -2.02 -0.85 -2.31
N PRO A 53 -2.70 -0.62 -1.17
CA PRO A 53 -3.22 0.70 -0.86
C PRO A 53 -2.09 1.60 -0.32
N LEU A 54 -1.96 2.80 -0.87
CA LEU A 54 -1.11 3.84 -0.27
C LEU A 54 -1.91 4.61 0.77
N MET A 55 -1.39 4.69 1.98
CA MET A 55 -2.04 5.36 3.10
C MET A 55 -1.19 6.53 3.56
N ALA A 56 -1.83 7.70 3.74
CA ALA A 56 -1.25 8.86 4.39
C ALA A 56 -2.15 9.27 5.55
N ARG A 57 -1.64 9.20 6.77
CA ARG A 57 -2.34 9.58 7.99
C ARG A 57 -1.73 10.85 8.55
N ARG A 58 -2.57 11.84 8.85
CA ARG A 58 -2.20 13.00 9.65
C ARG A 58 -2.82 12.87 11.04
N LEU A 59 -1.98 12.90 12.06
CA LEU A 59 -2.36 12.94 13.45
C LEU A 59 -2.80 14.37 13.83
N PHE A 60 -3.85 14.50 14.63
CA PHE A 60 -4.20 15.76 15.28
C PHE A 60 -4.51 15.51 16.76
N THR A 61 -4.44 16.56 17.57
CA THR A 61 -4.69 16.46 19.02
C THR A 61 -6.07 15.88 19.36
N ASN A 62 -7.07 16.07 18.49
CA ASN A 62 -8.46 15.65 18.70
C ASN A 62 -8.95 14.64 17.65
N GLY A 63 -8.05 13.84 17.07
CA GLY A 63 -8.39 12.79 16.12
C GLY A 63 -7.47 12.79 14.91
N ASP A 64 -7.59 11.78 14.06
CA ASP A 64 -6.69 11.57 12.94
C ASP A 64 -7.45 11.59 11.60
N LEU A 65 -6.81 12.08 10.56
CA LEU A 65 -7.29 11.97 9.18
C LEU A 65 -6.44 10.94 8.44
N THR A 66 -7.07 9.96 7.79
CA THR A 66 -6.36 8.99 6.94
C THR A 66 -6.89 9.05 5.51
N LEU A 67 -5.99 9.24 4.55
CA LEU A 67 -6.24 9.13 3.12
C LEU A 67 -5.73 7.77 2.63
N ALA A 68 -6.57 7.04 1.90
CA ALA A 68 -6.22 5.76 1.32
C ALA A 68 -6.44 5.77 -0.20
N PHE A 69 -5.39 5.45 -0.95
CA PHE A 69 -5.39 5.34 -2.41
C PHE A 69 -5.22 3.87 -2.78
N PRO A 70 -6.30 3.15 -3.12
CA PRO A 70 -6.23 1.74 -3.47
C PRO A 70 -5.63 1.58 -4.86
N PHE A 71 -4.58 0.77 -4.97
CA PHE A 71 -4.07 0.30 -6.25
C PHE A 71 -4.29 -1.20 -6.37
N THR A 72 -4.84 -1.63 -7.50
CA THR A 72 -5.10 -3.04 -7.80
C THR A 72 -4.70 -3.34 -9.23
N CYS A 73 -4.02 -4.47 -9.36
CA CYS A 73 -3.69 -5.21 -10.56
C CYS A 73 -3.64 -6.68 -10.12
#